data_AF-A0A7J9VKI5-F1
#
_entry.id   AF-A0A7J9VKI5-F1
#
_cell.length_a   1.000
_cell.length_b   1.000
_cell.length_c   1.000
_cell.angle_alpha   90.00
_cell.angle_beta   90.00
_cell.angle_gamma   90.00
#
_symmetry.space_group_name_H-M   'P 1'
#
loop_
_entity.id
_entity.type
_entity.pdbx_description
1 polymer ?
#
loop_
_entity_poly.entity_id
_entity_poly.type
_entity_poly.pdbx_seq_one_letter_code
_entity_poly.pdbx_strand_id
1 'polypeptide(L)'
;MFTTRCCASLGALGLFASILPVGGATGPIIGGFVVTYWSWREVFLVNVPLGIVLIILGAKFIPRSTPATSGRPDVPGILLLAAAILSAMYGVTSLGDGHTGLLHPQFLVAEGVALAAGALFLRHTARARAPFIPMTLLRGKGFGMMNVVNVLYGAATLGLGALIPL
;
A
#
# COMPACT_ATOMS: atom_id res chain seq x y z
N MET A 1 -7.80 14.75 29.36
CA MET A 1 -8.61 13.76 28.59
C MET A 1 -8.10 13.51 27.16
N PHE A 2 -7.33 14.41 26.53
CA PHE A 2 -6.76 14.21 25.18
C PHE A 2 -5.52 13.29 25.14
N THR A 3 -4.74 13.25 26.21
CA THR A 3 -3.46 12.51 26.27
C THR A 3 -3.63 11.00 26.24
N THR A 4 -4.67 10.46 26.89
CA THR A 4 -4.95 9.02 26.95
C THR A 4 -5.45 8.44 25.61
N ARG A 5 -6.21 9.22 24.82
CA ARG A 5 -6.62 8.79 23.47
C ARG A 5 -5.45 8.79 22.48
N CYS A 6 -4.50 9.72 22.63
CA CYS A 6 -3.31 9.76 21.77
C CYS A 6 -2.40 8.54 21.99
N CYS A 7 -2.11 8.19 23.26
CA CYS A 7 -1.32 6.98 23.56
C CYS A 7 -2.01 5.69 23.10
N ALA A 8 -3.33 5.57 23.22
CA ALA A 8 -4.07 4.40 22.74
C ALA A 8 -3.98 4.24 21.21
N SER A 9 -4.08 5.36 20.46
CA SER A 9 -3.92 5.36 19.00
C SER A 9 -2.48 5.04 18.57
N LEU A 10 -1.46 5.54 19.28
CA LEU A 10 -0.06 5.18 19.02
C LEU A 10 0.21 3.69 19.29
N GLY A 11 -0.34 3.14 20.36
CA GLY A 11 -0.23 1.71 20.68
C GLY A 11 -0.89 0.82 19.61
N ALA A 12 -2.06 1.22 19.10
CA ALA A 12 -2.74 0.50 18.02
C ALA A 12 -1.94 0.56 16.70
N LEU A 13 -1.38 1.73 16.35
CA LEU A 13 -0.52 1.87 15.18
C LEU A 13 0.78 1.07 15.32
N GLY A 14 1.37 1.02 16.52
CA GLY A 14 2.54 0.20 16.82
C GLY A 14 2.26 -1.31 16.70
N LEU A 15 1.11 -1.76 17.19
CA LEU A 15 0.66 -3.14 17.03
C LEU A 15 0.40 -3.47 15.56
N PHE A 16 -0.19 -2.56 14.79
CA PHE A 16 -0.41 -2.77 13.37
C PHE A 16 0.93 -2.84 12.60
N ALA A 17 1.87 -1.94 12.91
CA ALA A 17 3.18 -1.91 12.29
C ALA A 17 4.03 -3.15 12.59
N SER A 18 3.84 -3.80 13.74
CA SER A 18 4.58 -5.02 14.11
C SER A 18 4.10 -6.28 13.37
N ILE A 19 2.91 -6.27 12.78
CA ILE A 19 2.36 -7.43 12.05
C ILE A 19 3.25 -7.80 10.87
N LEU A 20 3.74 -6.82 10.10
CA LEU A 20 4.54 -7.07 8.90
C LEU A 20 5.90 -7.73 9.22
N PRO A 21 6.73 -7.21 10.14
CA PRO A 21 7.98 -7.88 10.53
C PRO A 21 7.77 -9.26 11.13
N VAL A 22 6.77 -9.41 12.01
CA VAL A 22 6.46 -10.70 12.64
C VAL A 22 6.03 -11.72 11.58
N GLY A 23 5.16 -11.31 10.65
CA GLY A 23 4.77 -12.14 9.51
C GLY A 23 5.94 -12.48 8.60
N GLY A 24 6.82 -11.52 8.32
CA GLY A 24 8.02 -11.72 7.51
C GLY A 24 9.01 -12.72 8.13
N ALA A 25 9.16 -12.71 9.46
CA ALA A 25 10.03 -13.65 10.16
C ALA A 25 9.40 -15.05 10.30
N THR A 26 8.11 -15.12 10.62
CA THR A 26 7.40 -16.40 10.87
C THR A 26 6.97 -17.11 9.59
N GLY A 27 6.71 -16.36 8.52
CA GLY A 27 6.20 -16.87 7.24
C GLY A 27 7.09 -17.95 6.62
N PRO A 28 8.39 -17.69 6.37
CA PRO A 28 9.30 -18.70 5.80
C PRO A 28 9.48 -19.94 6.68
N ILE A 29 9.43 -19.78 8.01
CA ILE A 29 9.56 -20.89 8.96
C ILE A 29 8.36 -21.82 8.84
N ILE A 30 7.15 -21.26 8.91
CA ILE A 30 5.90 -22.04 8.81
C ILE A 30 5.76 -22.62 7.41
N GLY A 31 5.99 -21.82 6.37
CA GLY A 31 5.91 -22.26 4.97
C GLY A 31 6.92 -23.36 4.66
N GLY A 32 8.17 -23.20 5.10
CA GLY A 32 9.21 -24.22 4.95
C GLY A 32 8.86 -25.52 5.65
N PHE A 33 8.35 -25.46 6.89
CA PHE A 33 7.89 -26.64 7.60
C PHE A 33 6.74 -27.34 6.85
N VAL A 34 5.75 -26.59 6.38
CA VAL A 34 4.61 -27.16 5.64
C VAL A 34 5.08 -27.85 4.36
N VAL A 35 5.99 -27.24 3.59
CA VAL A 35 6.51 -27.81 2.35
C VAL A 35 7.47 -28.99 2.57
N THR A 36 8.13 -29.06 3.73
CA THR A 36 9.03 -30.17 4.07
C THR A 36 8.28 -31.45 4.41
N TYR A 37 7.17 -31.34 5.15
CA TYR A 37 6.39 -32.50 5.60
C TYR A 37 5.15 -32.79 4.73
N TRP A 38 4.64 -31.79 4.02
CA TRP A 38 3.48 -31.90 3.16
C TRP A 38 3.75 -31.31 1.76
N SER A 39 2.70 -31.16 0.96
CA SER A 39 2.78 -30.57 -0.37
C SER A 39 2.62 -29.05 -0.34
N TRP A 40 3.13 -28.38 -1.37
CA TRP A 40 2.94 -26.94 -1.60
C TRP A 40 1.47 -26.50 -1.56
N ARG A 41 0.51 -27.36 -1.96
CA ARG A 41 -0.93 -27.05 -1.90
C ARG A 41 -1.42 -26.79 -0.48
N GLU A 42 -0.83 -27.45 0.52
CA GLU A 42 -1.25 -27.32 1.92
C GLU A 42 -0.95 -25.93 2.49
N VAL A 43 0.04 -25.21 1.96
CA VAL A 43 0.34 -23.82 2.36
C VAL A 43 -0.85 -22.90 2.09
N PHE A 44 -1.59 -23.13 0.99
CA PHE A 44 -2.80 -22.38 0.69
C PHE A 44 -3.96 -22.79 1.61
N LEU A 45 -4.05 -24.07 1.97
CA LEU A 45 -5.08 -24.55 2.88
C LEU A 45 -4.92 -23.98 4.29
N VAL A 46 -3.69 -23.67 4.75
CA VAL A 46 -3.45 -22.95 6.02
C VAL A 46 -4.06 -21.54 6.04
N ASN A 47 -4.17 -20.88 4.89
CA ASN A 47 -4.78 -19.55 4.81
C ASN A 47 -6.31 -19.59 4.99
N VAL A 48 -6.97 -20.69 4.64
CA VAL A 48 -8.42 -20.85 4.75
C VAL A 48 -8.93 -20.73 6.21
N PRO A 49 -8.44 -21.52 7.19
CA PRO A 49 -8.88 -21.38 8.58
C PRO A 49 -8.52 -20.02 9.16
N LEU A 50 -7.35 -19.47 8.79
CA LEU A 50 -6.95 -18.13 9.22
C LEU A 50 -7.94 -17.07 8.71
N GLY A 51 -8.32 -17.14 7.43
CA GLY A 51 -9.31 -16.27 6.82
C GLY A 51 -10.69 -16.37 7.48
N ILE A 52 -11.13 -17.59 7.80
CA ILE A 52 -12.39 -17.81 8.52
C ILE A 52 -12.36 -17.15 9.91
N VAL A 53 -11.27 -17.35 10.67
CA VAL A 53 -11.10 -16.72 11.99
C VAL A 53 -11.13 -15.20 11.86
N LEU A 54 -10.43 -14.62 10.87
CA LEU A 54 -10.42 -13.18 10.64
C LEU A 54 -11.81 -12.63 10.25
N ILE A 55 -12.59 -13.36 9.44
CA ILE A 55 -13.96 -12.99 9.10
C ILE A 55 -14.86 -12.99 10.34
N ILE A 56 -14.76 -14.03 11.17
CA ILE A 56 -15.55 -14.16 12.41
C ILE A 56 -15.19 -13.02 13.38
N LEU A 57 -13.89 -12.77 13.59
CA LEU A 57 -13.42 -11.68 14.43
C LEU A 57 -13.85 -10.32 13.87
N GLY A 58 -13.72 -10.11 12.56
CA GLY A 58 -14.18 -8.90 11.89
C GLY A 58 -15.68 -8.67 12.10
N ALA A 59 -16.51 -9.68 11.86
CA ALA A 59 -17.95 -9.59 12.05
C ALA A 59 -18.36 -9.34 13.51
N LYS A 60 -17.57 -9.82 14.48
CA LYS A 60 -17.85 -9.68 15.91
C LYS A 60 -17.35 -8.35 16.49
N PHE A 61 -16.16 -7.90 16.09
CA PHE A 61 -15.48 -6.77 16.72
C PHE A 61 -15.56 -5.47 15.91
N ILE A 62 -15.77 -5.52 14.59
CA ILE A 62 -15.93 -4.31 13.78
C ILE A 62 -17.37 -3.81 13.98
N PRO A 63 -17.56 -2.62 14.59
CA PRO A 63 -18.89 -2.03 14.69
C PRO A 63 -19.45 -1.84 13.29
N ARG A 64 -20.73 -2.14 13.08
CA ARG A 64 -21.40 -1.85 11.81
C ARG A 64 -21.39 -0.33 11.59
N SER A 65 -20.44 0.16 10.81
CA SER A 65 -20.37 1.55 10.41
C SER A 65 -21.59 1.85 9.54
N THR A 66 -22.46 2.76 9.98
CA THR A 66 -23.47 3.37 9.13
C THR A 66 -22.74 3.99 7.93
N PRO A 67 -23.13 3.72 6.68
CA PRO A 67 -22.44 4.30 5.53
C PRO A 67 -22.45 5.82 5.66
N ALA A 68 -21.27 6.43 5.86
CA ALA A 68 -21.16 7.87 6.09
C ALA A 68 -21.54 8.69 4.85
N THR A 69 -21.62 8.07 3.66
CA THR A 69 -22.06 8.70 2.43
C THR A 69 -22.71 7.68 1.50
N SER A 70 -23.96 7.92 1.10
CA SER A 70 -24.62 7.26 -0.04
C SER A 70 -24.15 7.82 -1.40
N GLY A 71 -22.91 8.30 -1.45
CA GLY A 71 -22.32 8.90 -2.65
C GLY A 71 -21.94 7.82 -3.66
N ARG A 72 -22.12 8.12 -4.96
CA ARG A 72 -21.60 7.27 -6.03
C ARG A 72 -20.08 7.11 -5.85
N PRO A 73 -19.50 5.92 -6.07
CA PRO A 73 -18.07 5.72 -5.98
C PRO A 73 -17.33 6.64 -6.96
N ASP A 74 -16.21 7.20 -6.52
CA ASP A 74 -15.37 8.12 -7.30
C ASP A 74 -14.52 7.35 -8.34
N VAL A 75 -15.19 6.74 -9.31
CA VAL A 75 -14.56 5.96 -10.38
C VAL A 75 -13.52 6.78 -11.17
N PRO A 76 -13.77 8.05 -11.56
CA PRO A 76 -12.77 8.84 -12.29
C PRO A 76 -11.52 9.10 -11.44
N GLY A 77 -11.67 9.40 -10.16
CA GLY A 77 -10.55 9.57 -9.24
C GLY A 77 -9.73 8.29 -9.09
N ILE A 78 -10.40 7.14 -8.96
CA ILE A 78 -9.75 5.82 -8.89
C ILE A 78 -8.96 5.52 -10.17
N LEU A 79 -9.53 5.77 -11.35
CA LEU A 79 -8.85 5.52 -12.63
C LEU A 79 -7.65 6.45 -12.83
N LEU A 80 -7.75 7.73 -12.49
CA LEU A 80 -6.63 8.67 -12.57
C LEU A 80 -5.49 8.27 -11.62
N LEU A 81 -5.82 7.87 -10.40
CA LEU A 81 -4.83 7.38 -9.44
C LEU A 81 -4.17 6.09 -9.91
N ALA A 82 -4.96 5.13 -10.41
CA ALA A 82 -4.45 3.88 -10.96
C ALA A 82 -3.52 4.14 -12.17
N ALA A 83 -3.92 5.01 -13.09
CA ALA A 83 -3.10 5.38 -14.24
C ALA A 83 -1.78 6.03 -13.81
N ALA A 84 -1.81 6.92 -12.82
CA ALA A 84 -0.61 7.56 -12.28
C ALA A 84 0.36 6.52 -11.69
N ILE A 85 -0.14 5.63 -10.83
CA ILE A 85 0.68 4.61 -10.14
C ILE A 85 1.23 3.59 -11.16
N LEU A 86 0.38 3.05 -12.03
CA LEU A 86 0.80 2.03 -12.99
C LEU A 86 1.82 2.57 -13.99
N SER A 87 1.64 3.80 -14.48
CA SER A 87 2.58 4.41 -15.43
C SER A 87 3.94 4.69 -14.78
N ALA A 88 3.95 5.18 -13.53
CA ALA A 88 5.19 5.38 -12.77
C ALA A 88 5.89 4.05 -12.49
N MET A 89 5.15 3.04 -12.04
CA MET A 89 5.71 1.69 -11.79
C MET A 89 6.31 1.09 -13.06
N TYR A 90 5.62 1.24 -14.19
CA TYR A 90 6.11 0.76 -15.48
C TYR A 90 7.38 1.48 -15.93
N GLY A 91 7.41 2.82 -15.83
CA GLY A 91 8.57 3.65 -16.16
C GLY A 91 9.80 3.22 -15.36
N VAL A 92 9.69 3.20 -14.03
CA VAL A 92 10.78 2.80 -13.13
C VAL A 92 11.22 1.35 -13.37
N THR A 93 10.28 0.42 -13.57
CA THR A 93 10.63 -1.00 -13.83
C THR A 93 11.40 -1.15 -15.12
N SER A 94 11.00 -0.43 -16.18
CA SER A 94 11.69 -0.49 -17.47
C SER A 94 13.16 -0.05 -17.41
N LEU A 95 13.53 0.83 -16.47
CA LEU A 95 14.94 1.19 -16.24
C LEU A 95 15.78 0.01 -15.72
N GLY A 96 15.16 -0.94 -15.02
CA GLY A 96 15.81 -2.13 -14.48
C GLY A 96 16.16 -3.17 -15.55
N ASP A 97 15.51 -3.14 -16.71
CA ASP A 97 15.70 -4.11 -17.79
C ASP A 97 17.02 -3.91 -18.59
N GLY A 98 17.80 -2.88 -18.26
CA GLY A 98 19.12 -2.61 -18.86
C GLY A 98 19.11 -2.07 -20.30
N HIS A 99 17.98 -2.18 -21.01
CA HIS A 99 17.81 -1.68 -22.38
C HIS A 99 17.21 -0.26 -22.46
N THR A 100 16.62 0.21 -21.37
CA THR A 100 15.85 1.46 -21.30
C THR A 100 16.61 2.47 -20.46
N GLY A 101 17.23 3.47 -21.09
CA GLY A 101 17.89 4.58 -20.40
C GLY A 101 16.91 5.67 -19.95
N LEU A 102 17.36 6.58 -19.08
CA LEU A 102 16.56 7.72 -18.58
C LEU A 102 16.04 8.66 -19.70
N LEU A 103 16.70 8.67 -20.85
CA LEU A 103 16.30 9.47 -22.02
C LEU A 103 15.48 8.69 -23.04
N HIS A 104 15.19 7.41 -22.75
CA HIS A 104 14.44 6.57 -23.68
C HIS A 104 12.98 7.07 -23.77
N PRO A 105 12.39 7.18 -24.97
CA PRO A 105 11.04 7.72 -25.15
C PRO A 105 9.98 7.00 -24.31
N GLN A 106 10.11 5.69 -24.14
CA GLN A 106 9.19 4.89 -23.32
C GLN A 106 9.16 5.34 -21.85
N PHE A 107 10.33 5.60 -21.25
CA PHE A 107 10.43 6.08 -19.88
C PHE A 107 9.82 7.48 -19.76
N LEU A 108 10.21 8.39 -20.66
CA LEU A 108 9.72 9.77 -20.66
C LEU A 108 8.20 9.86 -20.86
N VAL A 109 7.63 9.02 -21.74
CA VAL A 109 6.18 8.93 -21.94
C VAL A 109 5.50 8.37 -20.71
N ALA A 110 6.02 7.30 -20.12
CA ALA A 110 5.43 6.68 -18.92
C ALA A 110 5.40 7.66 -17.74
N GLU A 111 6.52 8.33 -17.45
CA GLU A 111 6.60 9.34 -16.39
C GLU A 111 5.79 10.60 -16.72
N GLY A 112 5.75 11.01 -17.99
CA GLY A 112 4.90 12.10 -18.45
C GLY A 112 3.41 11.81 -18.20
N VAL A 113 2.96 10.60 -18.52
CA VAL A 113 1.59 10.13 -18.23
C VAL A 113 1.36 10.06 -16.73
N ALA A 114 2.32 9.57 -15.95
CA ALA A 114 2.19 9.50 -14.49
C ALA A 114 1.98 10.88 -13.86
N LEU A 115 2.80 11.86 -14.25
CA LEU A 115 2.70 13.24 -13.78
C LEU A 115 1.40 13.90 -14.23
N ALA A 116 0.98 13.70 -15.49
CA ALA A 116 -0.26 14.24 -16.01
C ALA A 116 -1.49 13.65 -15.29
N ALA A 117 -1.55 12.33 -15.13
CA ALA A 117 -2.62 11.63 -14.42
C ALA A 117 -2.66 12.05 -12.94
N GLY A 118 -1.51 12.18 -12.28
CA GLY A 118 -1.42 12.66 -10.90
C GLY A 118 -1.90 14.10 -10.74
N ALA A 119 -1.52 15.00 -11.65
CA ALA A 119 -2.00 16.39 -11.65
C ALA A 119 -3.52 16.48 -11.88
N LEU A 120 -4.05 15.66 -12.81
CA LEU A 120 -5.49 15.55 -13.05
C LEU A 120 -6.23 14.98 -11.85
N PHE A 121 -5.67 13.96 -11.18
CA PHE A 121 -6.20 13.41 -9.94
C PHE A 121 -6.30 14.49 -8.85
N LEU A 122 -5.24 15.27 -8.63
CA LEU A 122 -5.26 16.35 -7.63
C LEU A 122 -6.32 17.41 -7.95
N ARG A 123 -6.48 17.76 -9.24
CA ARG A 123 -7.53 18.69 -9.69
C ARG A 123 -8.93 18.13 -9.52
N HIS A 124 -9.12 16.84 -9.83
CA HIS A 124 -10.39 16.14 -9.69
C HIS A 124 -10.81 16.04 -8.23
N THR A 125 -9.92 15.56 -7.37
CA THR A 125 -10.15 15.38 -5.93
C THR A 125 -10.39 16.72 -5.22
N ALA A 126 -9.83 17.82 -5.72
CA ALA A 126 -10.13 19.16 -5.23
C ALA A 126 -11.54 19.67 -5.60
N ARG A 127 -12.18 19.11 -6.63
CA ARG A 127 -13.50 19.53 -7.14
C ARG A 127 -14.61 18.51 -6.88
N ALA A 128 -14.27 17.25 -6.56
CA ALA A 128 -15.23 16.18 -6.36
C ALA A 128 -16.06 16.39 -5.08
N ARG A 129 -17.36 16.08 -5.15
CA ARG A 129 -18.29 16.17 -4.01
C ARG A 129 -18.11 15.04 -2.98
N ALA A 130 -17.63 13.88 -3.43
CA ALA A 130 -17.35 12.72 -2.60
C ALA A 130 -16.02 12.08 -3.07
N PRO A 131 -14.87 12.73 -2.82
CA PRO A 131 -13.58 12.24 -3.27
C PRO A 131 -13.23 10.92 -2.58
N PHE A 132 -12.60 9.99 -3.31
CA PHE A 132 -12.09 8.74 -2.73
C PHE A 132 -11.07 9.01 -1.61
N ILE A 133 -10.20 10.01 -1.79
CA ILE A 133 -9.24 10.46 -0.78
C ILE A 133 -9.54 11.93 -0.46
N PRO A 134 -9.98 12.28 0.76
CA PRO A 134 -10.23 13.67 1.10
C PRO A 134 -8.93 14.49 1.06
N MET A 135 -8.96 15.64 0.39
CA MET A 135 -7.81 16.56 0.22
C MET A 135 -7.21 17.04 1.54
N THR A 136 -7.97 16.98 2.63
CA THR A 136 -7.50 17.31 3.98
C THR A 136 -6.42 16.35 4.48
N LEU A 137 -6.45 15.07 4.06
CA LEU A 137 -5.39 14.11 4.37
C LEU A 137 -4.09 14.45 3.63
N LEU A 138 -4.20 14.83 2.36
CA LEU A 138 -3.04 15.17 1.52
C LEU A 138 -2.37 16.48 1.96
N ARG A 139 -3.11 17.40 2.58
CA ARG A 139 -2.61 18.70 3.09
C ARG A 139 -2.22 18.68 4.58
N GLY A 140 -2.26 17.52 5.23
CA GLY A 140 -1.90 17.39 6.64
C GLY A 140 -0.45 17.83 6.91
N LYS A 141 -0.24 18.62 7.98
CA LYS A 141 1.11 18.97 8.45
C LYS A 141 1.87 17.67 8.74
N GLY A 142 2.94 17.41 7.99
CA GLY A 142 3.74 16.19 8.12
C GLY A 142 3.45 15.08 7.10
N PHE A 143 2.38 15.16 6.30
CA PHE A 143 2.08 14.15 5.28
C PHE A 143 3.21 14.03 4.24
N GLY A 144 3.68 15.16 3.70
CA GLY A 144 4.80 15.17 2.75
C GLY A 144 6.09 14.60 3.33
N MET A 145 6.47 15.05 4.54
CA MET A 145 7.67 14.55 5.22
C MET A 145 7.59 13.04 5.49
N MET A 146 6.46 12.54 5.98
CA MET A 146 6.27 11.10 6.23
C MET A 146 6.35 10.27 4.95
N ASN A 147 5.81 10.75 3.83
CA ASN A 147 5.93 10.04 2.56
C ASN A 147 7.38 10.02 2.06
N VAL A 148 8.12 11.13 2.19
CA VAL A 148 9.56 11.17 1.86
C VAL A 148 10.33 10.16 2.72
N VAL A 149 10.08 10.13 4.03
CA VAL A 149 10.70 9.15 4.93
C VAL A 149 10.35 7.72 4.52
N ASN A 150 9.08 7.43 4.17
CA ASN A 150 8.67 6.10 3.70
C ASN A 150 9.35 5.71 2.39
N VAL A 151 9.49 6.63 1.43
CA VAL A 151 10.20 6.38 0.17
C VAL A 151 11.67 6.07 0.43
N LEU A 152 12.33 6.87 1.26
CA LEU A 152 13.74 6.64 1.62
C LEU A 152 13.93 5.32 2.37
N TYR A 153 13.05 5.01 3.33
CA TYR A 153 13.06 3.74 4.06
C TYR A 153 12.85 2.54 3.13
N GLY A 154 11.85 2.60 2.24
CA GLY A 154 11.57 1.55 1.26
C GLY A 154 12.72 1.36 0.27
N ALA A 155 13.28 2.44 -0.25
CA ALA A 155 14.44 2.40 -1.15
C ALA A 155 15.67 1.80 -0.46
N ALA A 156 15.93 2.16 0.79
CA ALA A 156 17.05 1.61 1.56
C ALA A 156 16.86 0.12 1.86
N THR A 157 15.68 -0.29 2.34
CA THR A 157 15.41 -1.68 2.74
C THR A 157 15.34 -2.63 1.54
N LEU A 158 14.60 -2.28 0.48
CA LEU A 158 14.50 -3.09 -0.73
C LEU A 158 15.77 -3.03 -1.57
N GLY A 159 16.38 -1.85 -1.69
CA GLY A 159 17.63 -1.66 -2.45
C GLY A 159 18.79 -2.41 -1.82
N LEU A 160 18.95 -2.35 -0.49
CA LEU A 160 19.96 -3.14 0.21
C LEU A 160 19.69 -4.64 0.09
N GLY A 161 18.43 -5.06 0.22
CA GLY A 161 18.03 -6.46 0.03
C GLY A 161 18.35 -7.00 -1.37
N ALA A 162 18.22 -6.18 -2.41
CA ALA A 162 18.56 -6.55 -3.78
C ALA A 162 20.09 -6.62 -4.04
N LEU A 163 20.90 -5.87 -3.27
CA LEU A 163 22.36 -5.88 -3.38
C LEU A 163 23.01 -7.01 -2.57
N ILE A 164 22.32 -7.58 -1.59
CA ILE A 164 22.78 -8.76 -0.86
C ILE A 164 22.51 -9.98 -1.76
N PRO A 165 23.55 -10.64 -2.29
CA PRO A 165 23.36 -11.89 -3.02
C PRO A 165 23.00 -12.96 -1.99
N LEU A 166 21.71 -13.31 -1.89
CA LEU A 166 21.25 -14.52 -1.21
C LEU A 166 21.29 -15.70 -2.17
#